data_AF-A0A1X7U3Q1-F1
#
_entry.id   AF-A0A1X7U3Q1-F1
#
_cell.length_a   1.000
_cell.length_b   1.000
_cell.length_c   1.000
_cell.angle_alpha   90.00
_cell.angle_beta   90.00
_cell.angle_gamma   90.00
#
_symmetry.space_group_name_H-M   'P 1'
#
loop_
_entity.id
_entity.type
_entity.pdbx_description
1 polymer ?
#
loop_
_entity_poly.entity_id
_entity_poly.type
_entity_poly.pdbx_seq_one_letter_code
_entity_poly.pdbx_strand_id
1 'polypeptide(L)'
;MSKLLKGIRAHPEVIPLIVITGFATSMATFQTLRACNKYPDVSFRRHSNPHPWLNVNRHENLKYVKIMDYSKRPQADPPKF
;
A
#
# COMPACT_ATOMS: atom_id res chain seq x y z
N MET A 1 16.07 -15.35 -28.16
CA MET A 1 16.57 -14.60 -26.98
C MET A 1 16.31 -13.12 -27.20
N SER A 2 15.52 -12.48 -26.32
CA SER A 2 15.22 -11.03 -26.37
C SER A 2 16.51 -10.18 -26.44
N LYS A 3 16.49 -9.09 -27.22
CA LYS A 3 17.64 -8.15 -27.33
C LYS A 3 18.05 -7.59 -25.97
N LEU A 4 17.08 -7.38 -25.06
CA LEU A 4 17.31 -6.95 -23.68
C LEU A 4 18.14 -7.98 -22.89
N LEU A 5 17.77 -9.26 -22.97
CA LEU A 5 18.47 -10.33 -22.27
C LEU A 5 19.92 -10.51 -22.77
N LYS A 6 20.16 -10.29 -24.06
CA LYS A 6 21.51 -10.28 -24.63
C LYS A 6 22.33 -9.09 -24.11
N GLY A 7 21.73 -7.90 -24.03
CA GLY A 7 22.40 -6.71 -23.49
C GLY A 7 22.79 -6.84 -22.02
N ILE A 8 21.90 -7.38 -21.18
CA ILE A 8 22.16 -7.61 -19.75
C ILE A 8 23.29 -8.62 -19.52
N ARG A 9 23.38 -9.66 -20.36
CA ARG A 9 24.47 -10.64 -20.26
C ARG A 9 25.81 -10.10 -20.76
N ALA A 10 25.79 -9.17 -21.72
CA ALA A 10 27.00 -8.53 -22.24
C ALA A 10 27.57 -7.48 -21.25
N HIS A 11 26.70 -6.85 -20.46
CA HIS A 11 27.05 -5.75 -19.53
C HIS A 11 26.51 -6.03 -18.12
N PRO A 12 27.18 -6.86 -17.31
CA PRO A 12 26.74 -7.19 -15.95
C PRO A 12 26.69 -5.98 -15.01
N GLU A 13 27.46 -4.92 -15.29
CA GLU A 13 27.45 -3.66 -14.55
C GLU A 13 26.10 -2.93 -14.57
N VAL A 14 25.23 -3.23 -15.53
CA VAL A 14 23.91 -2.58 -15.69
C VAL A 14 22.83 -3.25 -14.83
N ILE A 15 23.07 -4.49 -14.38
CA ILE A 15 22.15 -5.25 -13.51
C ILE A 15 21.72 -4.45 -12.26
N PRO A 16 22.62 -3.90 -11.44
CA PRO A 16 22.22 -3.15 -10.24
C PRO A 16 21.33 -1.94 -10.55
N LEU A 17 21.59 -1.23 -11.65
CA LEU A 17 20.78 -0.08 -12.07
C LEU A 17 19.34 -0.50 -12.44
N ILE A 18 19.20 -1.61 -13.18
CA ILE A 18 17.90 -2.17 -13.55
C ILE A 18 17.16 -2.64 -12.30
N VAL A 19 17.84 -3.30 -11.36
CA VAL A 19 17.23 -3.79 -10.11
C VAL A 19 16.69 -2.64 -9.29
N ILE A 20 17.46 -1.58 -9.06
CA ILE A 20 17.01 -0.42 -8.28
C ILE A 20 15.84 0.28 -8.97
N THR A 21 15.91 0.45 -10.30
CA THR A 21 14.84 1.11 -11.07
C THR A 21 13.55 0.29 -11.06
N GLY A 22 13.66 -1.03 -11.25
CA GLY A 22 12.53 -1.96 -11.19
C GLY A 22 11.92 -2.04 -9.79
N PHE A 23 12.77 -2.01 -8.76
CA PHE A 23 12.31 -1.93 -7.37
C PHE A 23 11.57 -0.62 -7.08
N ALA A 24 12.08 0.52 -7.54
CA ALA A 24 11.43 1.81 -7.34
C ALA A 24 10.06 1.89 -8.03
N THR A 25 9.96 1.45 -9.28
CA THR A 25 8.70 1.45 -10.04
C THR A 25 7.68 0.46 -9.47
N SER A 26 8.12 -0.73 -9.06
CA SER A 26 7.24 -1.70 -8.39
C SER A 26 6.73 -1.19 -7.04
N MET A 27 7.59 -0.58 -6.22
CA MET A 27 7.17 0.02 -4.94
C MET A 27 6.23 1.21 -5.11
N ALA A 28 6.45 2.06 -6.11
CA ALA A 28 5.54 3.16 -6.42
C ALA A 28 4.15 2.64 -6.80
N THR A 29 4.10 1.63 -7.66
CA THR A 29 2.84 0.99 -8.08
C THR A 29 2.14 0.32 -6.90
N PHE A 30 2.89 -0.41 -6.08
CA PHE A 30 2.37 -1.06 -4.87
C PHE A 30 1.79 -0.05 -3.88
N GLN A 31 2.48 1.08 -3.64
CA GLN A 31 1.99 2.09 -2.71
C GLN A 31 0.71 2.76 -3.20
N THR A 32 0.60 3.04 -4.49
CA THR A 32 -0.64 3.55 -5.07
C THR A 32 -1.77 2.53 -4.94
N LEU A 33 -1.50 1.24 -5.23
CA LEU A 33 -2.51 0.19 -5.07
C LEU A 33 -2.95 0.02 -3.61
N ARG A 34 -2.01 0.09 -2.66
CA ARG A 34 -2.32 0.09 -1.23
C ARG A 34 -3.16 1.31 -0.87
N ALA A 35 -2.80 2.49 -1.36
CA ALA A 35 -3.53 3.73 -1.13
C ALA A 35 -5.00 3.57 -1.51
N CYS A 36 -5.24 3.06 -2.72
CA CYS A 36 -6.56 2.82 -3.26
C CYS A 36 -7.43 1.86 -2.45
N ASN A 37 -6.82 0.86 -1.81
CA ASN A 37 -7.56 -0.24 -1.16
C ASN A 37 -7.67 -0.11 0.36
N LYS A 38 -6.74 0.60 1.02
CA LYS A 38 -6.64 0.62 2.48
C LYS A 38 -6.85 1.98 3.12
N TYR A 39 -6.75 3.08 2.36
CA TYR A 39 -6.91 4.38 2.98
C TYR A 39 -8.39 4.78 3.06
N PRO A 40 -8.86 5.34 4.19
CA PRO A 40 -10.28 5.62 4.43
C PRO A 40 -10.75 6.98 3.89
N ASP A 41 -9.88 7.70 3.19
CA ASP A 41 -10.13 8.96 2.50
C ASP A 41 -10.34 8.75 0.98
N VAL A 42 -9.79 7.67 0.42
CA VAL A 42 -9.94 7.34 -1.00
C VAL A 42 -11.20 6.49 -1.23
N SER A 43 -12.15 7.02 -2.00
CA SER A 43 -13.36 6.29 -2.42
C SER A 43 -13.49 6.24 -3.94
N PHE A 44 -13.40 5.03 -4.51
CA PHE A 44 -13.74 4.81 -5.92
C PHE A 44 -15.23 4.53 -6.12
N ARG A 45 -15.93 4.05 -5.09
CA ARG A 45 -17.33 3.62 -5.17
C ARG A 45 -18.21 4.43 -4.22
N ARG A 46 -18.45 5.70 -4.58
CA ARG A 46 -19.25 6.64 -3.78
C ARG A 46 -20.71 6.21 -3.59
N HIS A 47 -21.27 5.44 -4.53
CA HIS A 47 -22.67 5.02 -4.47
C HIS A 47 -22.94 3.96 -3.38
N SER A 48 -22.04 2.99 -3.20
CA SER A 48 -22.23 1.93 -2.18
C SER A 48 -21.46 2.16 -0.90
N ASN A 49 -20.49 3.07 -0.92
CA ASN A 49 -19.65 3.41 0.21
C ASN A 49 -19.50 4.94 0.23
N PRO A 50 -20.55 5.68 0.65
CA PRO A 50 -20.57 7.14 0.62
C PRO A 50 -19.41 7.75 1.41
N HIS A 51 -19.02 7.10 2.51
CA HIS A 51 -17.99 7.55 3.42
C HIS A 51 -17.07 6.38 3.78
N PRO A 52 -15.81 6.35 3.31
CA PRO A 52 -15.01 5.13 3.36
C PRO A 52 -14.63 4.67 4.77
N TRP A 53 -14.62 5.59 5.72
CA TRP A 53 -14.42 5.27 7.14
C TRP A 53 -15.53 4.42 7.75
N LEU A 54 -16.72 4.33 7.14
CA LEU A 54 -17.82 3.47 7.61
C LEU A 54 -17.43 1.98 7.63
N ASN A 55 -16.53 1.57 6.73
CA ASN A 55 -16.11 0.16 6.60
C ASN A 55 -14.85 -0.16 7.42
N VAL A 56 -14.32 0.81 8.17
CA VAL A 56 -13.12 0.61 8.99
C VAL A 56 -13.54 0.06 10.34
N ASN A 57 -13.07 -1.14 10.66
CA ASN A 57 -13.33 -1.73 11.97
C ASN A 57 -12.59 -0.98 13.08
N ARG A 58 -13.21 -0.90 14.25
CA ARG A 58 -12.64 -0.27 15.47
C ARG A 58 -11.26 -0.78 15.87
N HIS A 59 -11.01 -2.08 15.69
CA HIS A 59 -9.74 -2.72 16.02
C HIS A 59 -8.77 -2.78 14.83
N GLU A 60 -9.19 -2.30 13.66
CA GLU A 60 -8.37 -2.30 12.46
C GLU A 60 -7.40 -1.11 12.50
N ASN A 61 -6.11 -1.43 12.43
CA ASN A 61 -5.07 -0.43 12.27
C ASN A 61 -4.73 -0.28 10.78
N LEU A 62 -5.01 0.90 10.24
CA LEU A 62 -4.78 1.24 8.83
C LEU A 62 -3.35 1.76 8.56
N LYS A 63 -2.55 1.99 9.62
CA LYS A 63 -1.21 2.57 9.49
C LYS A 63 -0.30 1.62 8.71
N TYR A 64 0.69 2.19 8.04
CA TYR A 64 1.68 1.42 7.30
C TYR A 64 2.55 0.56 8.22
N VAL A 65 2.94 1.11 9.37
CA VAL A 65 3.74 0.41 10.39
C VAL A 65 2.95 0.31 11.69
N LYS A 66 2.91 -0.90 12.26
CA LYS A 66 2.37 -1.16 13.59
C LYS A 66 3.52 -1.21 14.59
N ILE A 67 3.61 -0.18 15.42
CA ILE A 67 4.59 -0.13 16.51
C ILE A 67 4.08 -0.94 17.73
N MET A 68 2.75 -1.10 17.85
CA MET A 68 2.10 -1.72 19.00
C MET A 68 0.97 -2.63 18.52
N ASP A 69 0.58 -3.60 19.34
CA ASP A 69 -0.61 -4.42 19.10
C ASP A 69 -1.88 -3.62 19.44
N TYR A 70 -2.68 -3.31 18.43
CA TYR A 70 -3.91 -2.53 18.57
C TYR A 70 -5.13 -3.41 18.91
N SER A 71 -5.01 -4.73 18.81
CA SER A 71 -6.12 -5.65 19.13
C SER A 71 -6.52 -5.58 20.61
N LYS A 72 -5.56 -5.25 21.49
CA LYS A 72 -5.72 -5.25 22.94
C LYS A 72 -6.03 -3.87 23.54
N ARG A 73 -6.22 -2.83 22.72
CA ARG A 73 -6.48 -1.48 23.26
C ARG A 73 -7.91 -1.36 23.78
N PRO A 74 -8.11 -0.89 25.03
CA PRO A 74 -9.44 -0.56 25.52
C PRO A 74 -10.00 0.61 24.71
N GLN A 75 -11.22 0.47 24.22
CA GLN A 75 -11.90 1.55 23.52
C GLN A 75 -12.82 2.30 24.46
N ALA A 76 -12.74 3.61 24.43
CA ALA A 76 -13.79 4.47 24.95
C ALA A 76 -15.00 4.37 24.00
N ASP A 77 -16.20 4.28 24.58
CA ASP A 77 -17.41 4.43 23.80
C ASP A 77 -17.46 5.81 23.15
N PRO A 78 -18.04 5.93 21.94
CA PRO A 78 -18.23 7.23 21.31
C PRO A 78 -19.02 8.14 22.27
N PRO A 79 -18.72 9.45 22.29
CA PRO A 79 -19.48 10.39 23.10
C PRO A 79 -20.97 10.28 22.73
N LYS A 80 -21.80 10.05 23.74
CA LYS A 80 -23.26 10.09 23.59
C LYS A 80 -23.66 11.56 23.58
N PHE A 81 -24.25 12.02 22.49
CA PHE A 81 -24.84 13.35 22.34
C PHE A 81 -26.31 13.31 22.70
#